data_AF-A0A817GI55-F1
#
_entry.id   AF-A0A817GI55-F1
#
_cell.length_a   1.000
_cell.length_b   1.000
_cell.length_c   1.000
_cell.angle_alpha   90.00
_cell.angle_beta   90.00
_cell.angle_gamma   90.00
#
_symmetry.space_group_name_H-M   'P 1'
#
loop_
_entity.id
_entity.type
_entity.pdbx_description
1 polymer ?
#
loop_
_entity_poly.entity_id
_entity_poly.type
_entity_poly.pdbx_seq_one_letter_code
_entity_poly.pdbx_strand_id
1 'polypeptide(L)'
;MNQNIGFDDNSLSHEFVINFIESLPADLIPDSAKYASFICLCDMPSAYIQTRVKFFCLFNIFLEKTLPKIDFIVPSGIGFIVDRIRSVRHCILFITKYDVFNEALVKTADSSASSEVDIKFDIVKVSTAEHLEETMFYQAYKQLNSDASRTFRRSNDEKAWKATYVGMFSDDQGGPYRDLITRICADLCSTQLPLFILCPNG
;
A
#
# COMPACT_ATOMS: atom_id res chain seq x y z
N MET A 1 3.79 -10.79 17.38
CA MET A 1 2.84 -11.44 18.31
C MET A 1 1.75 -10.41 18.58
N ASN A 2 0.68 -10.42 17.77
CA ASN A 2 -0.38 -9.42 17.84
C ASN A 2 -1.32 -9.78 18.99
N GLN A 3 -1.19 -9.08 20.12
CA GLN A 3 -2.24 -9.10 21.13
C GLN A 3 -3.38 -8.22 20.62
N ASN A 4 -4.49 -8.86 20.25
CA ASN A 4 -5.76 -8.20 19.98
C ASN A 4 -6.25 -7.59 21.30
N ILE A 5 -5.96 -6.30 21.52
CA ILE A 5 -6.53 -5.56 22.64
C ILE A 5 -7.93 -5.14 22.21
N GLY A 6 -8.93 -5.95 22.59
CA GLY A 6 -10.34 -5.60 22.42
C GLY A 6 -10.63 -4.31 23.17
N PHE A 7 -11.07 -3.29 22.46
CA PHE A 7 -11.55 -2.06 23.05
C PHE A 7 -13.02 -2.22 23.44
N ASP A 8 -13.29 -2.25 24.73
CA ASP A 8 -14.65 -2.16 25.25
C ASP A 8 -15.18 -0.72 25.08
N ASP A 9 -16.43 -0.58 24.62
CA ASP A 9 -17.03 0.69 24.17
C ASP A 9 -17.37 1.69 25.30
N ASN A 10 -17.02 1.38 26.56
CA ASN A 10 -17.30 2.25 27.70
C ASN A 10 -16.05 2.55 28.53
N SER A 11 -15.69 3.83 28.54
CA SER A 11 -14.67 4.52 29.32
C SER A 11 -13.25 4.54 28.73
N LEU A 12 -12.95 5.67 28.06
CA LEU A 12 -11.61 6.25 28.06
C LEU A 12 -11.30 6.79 29.47
N SER A 13 -11.26 5.90 30.47
CA SER A 13 -10.86 6.31 31.81
C SER A 13 -9.41 6.80 31.75
N HIS A 14 -9.08 7.80 32.58
CA HIS A 14 -7.72 8.30 32.71
C HIS A 14 -6.73 7.16 33.02
N GLU A 15 -7.19 6.16 33.76
CA GLU A 15 -6.46 4.94 34.12
C GLU A 15 -6.20 4.04 32.89
N PHE A 16 -7.17 3.90 31.98
CA PHE A 16 -6.96 3.19 30.71
C PHE A 16 -5.89 3.86 29.86
N VAL A 17 -5.92 5.19 29.74
CA VAL A 17 -4.93 5.93 28.94
C VAL A 17 -3.52 5.78 29.53
N ILE A 18 -3.38 5.82 30.86
CA ILE A 18 -2.08 5.61 31.53
C ILE A 18 -1.58 4.18 31.31
N ASN A 19 -2.38 3.17 31.62
CA ASN A 19 -2.00 1.76 31.46
C ASN A 19 -1.68 1.44 29.99
N PHE A 20 -2.39 2.08 29.07
CA PHE A 20 -2.15 1.95 27.65
C PHE A 20 -0.83 2.60 27.21
N ILE A 21 -0.53 3.83 27.66
CA ILE A 21 0.76 4.52 27.43
C ILE A 21 1.94 3.72 28.01
N GLU A 22 1.71 2.98 29.08
CA GLU A 22 2.69 2.05 29.67
C GLU A 22 2.84 0.76 28.85
N SER A 23 1.77 0.28 28.23
CA SER A 23 1.77 -0.91 27.35
C SER A 23 2.27 -0.68 25.93
N LEU A 24 2.26 0.57 25.45
CA LEU A 24 2.80 0.94 24.14
C LEU A 24 4.27 0.51 24.06
N PRO A 25 4.74 0.03 22.88
CA PRO A 25 6.10 -0.46 22.72
C PRO A 25 7.08 0.66 23.05
N ALA A 26 7.56 0.67 24.29
CA ALA A 26 8.85 1.23 24.60
C ALA A 26 9.82 0.34 23.86
N ASP A 27 10.54 0.87 22.87
CA ASP A 27 11.80 0.24 22.53
C ASP A 27 12.52 -0.03 23.87
N LEU A 28 12.83 -1.31 24.11
CA LEU A 28 13.55 -1.79 25.28
C LEU A 28 14.80 -0.92 25.43
N ILE A 29 14.79 -0.01 26.41
CA ILE A 29 15.88 0.94 26.73
C ILE A 29 16.05 2.02 25.63
N PRO A 30 15.92 3.32 25.99
CA PRO A 30 16.22 4.41 25.06
C PRO A 30 17.67 4.31 24.54
N ASP A 31 17.84 4.07 23.24
CA ASP A 31 19.15 3.96 22.61
C ASP A 31 19.58 5.31 22.02
N SER A 32 20.27 6.10 22.83
CA SER A 32 20.83 7.39 22.41
C SER A 32 21.80 7.26 21.24
N ALA A 33 22.52 6.14 21.10
CA ALA A 33 23.46 5.92 20.01
C ALA A 33 22.73 5.71 18.67
N LYS A 34 21.61 4.98 18.67
CA LYS A 34 20.75 4.84 17.49
C LYS A 34 20.18 6.18 17.05
N TYR A 35 19.68 7.00 17.99
CA TYR A 35 19.09 8.30 17.65
C TYR A 35 20.11 9.32 17.14
N ALA A 36 21.37 9.23 17.59
CA ALA A 36 22.45 10.10 17.11
C ALA A 36 22.75 9.96 15.61
N SER A 37 22.37 8.84 14.97
CA SER A 37 22.48 8.68 13.52
C SER A 37 21.52 9.56 12.72
N PHE A 38 20.49 10.12 13.37
CA PHE A 38 19.51 11.00 12.75
C PHE A 38 19.78 12.44 13.19
N ILE A 39 20.19 13.30 12.24
CA ILE A 39 20.54 14.71 12.50
C ILE A 39 19.43 15.47 13.25
N CYS A 40 18.16 15.20 12.93
CA CYS A 40 17.03 15.87 13.57
C CYS A 40 16.75 15.41 15.02
N LEU A 41 17.41 14.34 15.49
CA LEU A 41 17.19 13.72 16.80
C LEU A 41 18.46 13.68 17.66
N CYS A 42 19.64 13.99 17.11
CA CYS A 42 20.93 13.81 17.80
C CYS A 42 21.05 14.63 19.09
N ASP A 43 20.47 15.82 19.13
CA ASP A 43 20.52 16.71 20.30
C ASP A 43 19.32 16.54 21.24
N MET A 44 18.44 15.58 20.97
CA MET A 44 17.22 15.38 21.73
C MET A 44 17.40 14.28 22.78
N PRO A 45 17.11 14.57 24.07
CA PRO A 45 17.11 13.54 25.11
C PRO A 45 16.21 12.36 24.73
N SER A 46 16.73 11.14 24.84
CA SER A 46 16.01 9.93 24.42
C SER A 46 14.65 9.77 25.11
N ALA A 47 14.52 10.22 26.36
CA ALA A 47 13.24 10.24 27.07
C ALA A 47 12.16 11.08 26.36
N TYR A 48 12.54 12.23 25.77
CA TYR A 48 11.60 13.06 25.00
C TYR A 48 11.22 12.42 23.67
N ILE A 49 12.17 11.75 23.01
CA ILE A 49 11.90 10.98 21.79
C ILE A 49 10.87 9.88 22.10
N GLN A 50 11.09 9.11 23.16
CA GLN A 50 10.17 8.06 23.60
C GLN A 50 8.77 8.58 23.92
N THR A 51 8.67 9.68 24.67
CA THR A 51 7.37 10.30 24.97
C THR A 51 6.64 10.74 23.69
N ARG A 52 7.36 11.29 22.71
CA ARG A 52 6.77 11.67 21.41
C ARG A 52 6.28 10.46 20.63
N VAL A 53 7.07 9.38 20.59
CA VAL A 53 6.66 8.12 19.94
C VAL A 53 5.38 7.58 20.58
N LYS A 54 5.31 7.54 21.91
CA LYS A 54 4.10 7.13 22.64
C LYS A 54 2.89 7.98 22.26
N PHE A 55 3.06 9.30 22.17
CA PHE A 55 2.01 10.21 21.74
C PHE A 55 1.55 9.92 20.30
N PHE A 56 2.49 9.68 19.37
CA PHE A 56 2.15 9.30 17.99
C PHE A 56 1.38 7.98 17.94
N CYS A 57 1.81 6.96 18.67
CA CYS A 57 1.10 5.67 18.72
C CYS A 57 -0.31 5.83 19.27
N LEU A 58 -0.46 6.55 20.39
CA LEU A 58 -1.76 6.83 20.99
C LEU A 58 -2.68 7.58 20.01
N PHE A 59 -2.16 8.63 19.36
CA PHE A 59 -2.89 9.39 18.35
C PHE A 59 -3.39 8.49 17.20
N ASN A 60 -2.57 7.56 16.72
CA ASN A 60 -2.93 6.67 15.63
C ASN A 60 -4.01 5.66 16.01
N ILE A 61 -4.00 5.17 17.25
CA ILE A 61 -5.05 4.28 17.76
C ILE A 61 -6.39 4.97 17.87
N PHE A 62 -6.39 6.26 18.28
CA PHE A 62 -7.61 7.06 18.20
C PHE A 62 -8.08 7.24 16.76
N LEU A 63 -7.15 7.45 15.83
CA LEU A 63 -7.46 7.59 14.42
C LEU A 63 -7.99 6.30 13.78
N GLU A 64 -7.51 5.12 14.16
CA GLU A 64 -7.99 3.83 13.62
C GLU A 64 -9.52 3.69 13.74
N LYS A 65 -10.10 4.15 14.87
CA LYS A 65 -11.55 4.13 15.09
C LYS A 65 -12.29 5.26 14.38
N THR A 66 -11.62 6.37 14.13
CA THR A 66 -12.26 7.61 13.68
C THR A 66 -12.18 7.74 12.16
N LEU A 67 -11.04 7.39 11.54
CA LEU A 67 -10.80 7.50 10.09
C LEU A 67 -11.88 6.83 9.23
N PRO A 68 -12.38 5.62 9.53
CA PRO A 68 -13.42 4.99 8.71
C PRO A 68 -14.76 5.74 8.69
N LYS A 69 -14.99 6.64 9.66
CA LYS A 69 -16.22 7.43 9.80
C LYS A 69 -16.14 8.79 9.11
N ILE A 70 -15.00 9.11 8.49
CA ILE A 70 -14.71 10.41 7.92
C ILE A 70 -14.80 10.34 6.40
N ASP A 71 -15.60 11.22 5.83
CA ASP A 71 -15.70 11.35 4.38
C ASP A 71 -14.54 12.19 3.83
N PHE A 72 -13.58 11.51 3.20
CA PHE A 72 -12.43 12.14 2.55
C PHE A 72 -12.72 12.65 1.13
N ILE A 73 -13.91 12.41 0.58
CA ILE A 73 -14.34 12.94 -0.73
C ILE A 73 -14.60 14.44 -0.64
N VAL A 74 -15.00 14.92 0.54
CA VAL A 74 -15.33 16.33 0.80
C VAL A 74 -14.13 17.25 0.48
N PRO A 75 -14.26 18.24 -0.43
CA PRO A 75 -13.19 19.19 -0.76
C PRO A 75 -12.62 19.93 0.47
N SER A 76 -11.38 20.43 0.32
CA SER A 76 -10.73 21.24 1.36
C SER A 76 -11.53 22.51 1.67
N GLY A 77 -11.64 22.87 2.95
CA GLY A 77 -12.34 24.06 3.44
C GLY A 77 -13.81 23.84 3.78
N ILE A 78 -14.37 22.67 3.49
CA ILE A 78 -15.77 22.33 3.78
C ILE A 78 -15.89 21.58 5.12
N GLY A 79 -14.95 20.69 5.42
CA GLY A 79 -15.02 19.81 6.59
C GLY A 79 -13.92 20.12 7.60
N PHE A 80 -14.26 20.77 8.72
CA PHE A 80 -13.27 21.12 9.77
C PHE A 80 -12.40 19.93 10.22
N ILE A 81 -13.02 18.79 10.53
CA ILE A 81 -12.30 17.59 11.00
C ILE A 81 -11.43 17.00 9.88
N VAL A 82 -12.00 16.87 8.67
CA VAL A 82 -11.29 16.32 7.51
C VAL A 82 -10.04 17.15 7.20
N ASP A 83 -10.18 18.47 7.23
CA ASP A 83 -9.09 19.41 6.94
C ASP A 83 -8.01 19.38 8.01
N ARG A 84 -8.39 19.24 9.30
CA ARG A 84 -7.42 19.02 10.38
C ARG A 84 -6.64 17.73 10.16
N ILE A 85 -7.31 16.63 9.82
CA ILE A 85 -6.65 15.35 9.54
C ILE A 85 -5.71 15.44 8.33
N ARG A 86 -6.15 16.12 7.25
CA ARG A 86 -5.29 16.39 6.08
C ARG A 86 -4.03 17.18 6.45
N SER A 87 -4.14 18.13 7.37
CA SER A 87 -3.01 18.94 7.84
C SER A 87 -2.00 18.13 8.68
N VAL A 88 -2.48 17.16 9.46
CA VAL A 88 -1.64 16.30 10.31
C VAL A 88 -1.35 14.92 9.69
N ARG A 89 -1.59 14.74 8.38
CA ARG A 89 -1.43 13.43 7.70
C ARG A 89 -0.04 12.81 7.83
N HIS A 90 0.98 13.63 8.07
CA HIS A 90 2.37 13.21 8.27
C HIS A 90 2.58 12.54 9.64
N CYS A 91 1.71 12.81 10.61
CA CYS A 91 1.69 12.17 11.94
C CYS A 91 0.92 10.84 11.94
N ILE A 92 0.21 10.52 10.86
CA ILE A 92 -0.56 9.29 10.71
C ILE A 92 0.38 8.20 10.15
N LEU A 93 0.56 7.14 10.93
CA LEU A 93 1.43 6.03 10.63
C LEU A 93 0.96 5.29 9.37
N PHE A 94 1.93 4.69 8.68
CA PHE A 94 1.65 3.92 7.49
C PHE A 94 0.67 2.77 7.77
N ILE A 95 0.86 2.04 8.88
CA ILE A 95 0.00 0.90 9.26
C ILE A 95 -1.47 1.30 9.38
N THR A 96 -1.76 2.41 10.08
CA THR A 96 -3.12 2.94 10.24
C THR A 96 -3.74 3.36 8.90
N LYS A 97 -2.95 3.92 7.98
CA LYS A 97 -3.43 4.23 6.61
C LYS A 97 -3.67 2.96 5.80
N TYR A 98 -2.76 2.00 5.92
CA TYR A 98 -2.77 0.75 5.18
C TYR A 98 -4.02 -0.07 5.51
N ASP A 99 -4.42 -0.12 6.77
CA ASP A 99 -5.62 -0.84 7.20
C ASP A 99 -6.90 -0.22 6.61
N VAL A 100 -7.05 1.10 6.69
CA VAL A 100 -8.19 1.82 6.06
C VAL A 100 -8.20 1.61 4.55
N PHE A 101 -7.04 1.66 3.91
CA PHE A 101 -6.91 1.42 2.47
C PHE A 101 -7.30 -0.01 2.08
N ASN A 102 -6.82 -1.01 2.81
CA ASN A 102 -7.19 -2.42 2.56
C ASN A 102 -8.67 -2.68 2.77
N GLU A 103 -9.27 -2.11 3.82
CA GLU A 103 -10.70 -2.22 4.04
C GLU A 103 -11.50 -1.63 2.86
N ALA A 104 -11.05 -0.49 2.32
CA ALA A 104 -11.64 0.11 1.13
C ALA A 104 -11.47 -0.79 -0.11
N LEU A 105 -10.29 -1.40 -0.32
CA LEU A 105 -10.05 -2.35 -1.40
C LEU A 105 -10.98 -3.57 -1.30
N VAL A 106 -11.13 -4.17 -0.12
CA VAL A 106 -12.02 -5.32 0.11
C VAL A 106 -13.47 -4.95 -0.16
N LYS A 107 -13.95 -3.81 0.35
CA LYS A 107 -15.33 -3.34 0.11
C LYS A 107 -15.61 -3.03 -1.35
N THR A 108 -14.59 -2.66 -2.11
CA THR A 108 -14.70 -2.32 -3.52
C THR A 108 -14.26 -3.45 -4.45
N ALA A 109 -13.90 -4.62 -3.94
CA ALA A 109 -13.61 -5.78 -4.76
C ALA A 109 -14.88 -6.24 -5.50
N ASP A 110 -14.73 -6.66 -6.76
CA ASP A 110 -15.84 -7.24 -7.53
C ASP A 110 -15.81 -8.77 -7.39
N SER A 111 -16.52 -9.27 -6.37
CA SER A 111 -16.69 -10.71 -6.11
C SER A 111 -17.47 -11.44 -7.21
N SER A 112 -18.12 -10.72 -8.12
CA SER A 112 -18.85 -11.31 -9.25
C SER A 112 -17.95 -11.62 -10.44
N ALA A 113 -16.67 -11.20 -10.44
CA ALA A 113 -15.69 -11.48 -11.49
C ALA A 113 -15.28 -12.98 -11.48
N SER A 114 -16.21 -13.88 -11.74
CA SER A 114 -16.09 -15.33 -11.54
C SER A 114 -15.14 -16.06 -12.50
N SER A 115 -14.35 -15.39 -13.34
CA SER A 115 -13.32 -16.06 -14.14
C SER A 115 -12.03 -15.28 -14.09
N GLU A 116 -10.98 -15.95 -13.62
CA GLU A 116 -9.60 -15.52 -13.82
C GLU A 116 -9.38 -15.47 -15.34
N VAL A 117 -9.15 -14.28 -15.89
CA VAL A 117 -8.92 -14.11 -17.33
C VAL A 117 -7.59 -14.77 -17.66
N ASP A 118 -7.56 -15.69 -18.64
CA ASP A 118 -6.32 -16.28 -19.12
C ASP A 118 -5.74 -15.43 -20.26
N ILE A 119 -4.56 -14.88 -20.02
CA ILE A 119 -3.87 -13.98 -20.94
C ILE A 119 -2.69 -14.70 -21.54
N LYS A 120 -2.59 -14.64 -22.86
CA LYS A 120 -1.52 -15.31 -23.60
C LYS A 120 -0.43 -14.32 -24.00
N PHE A 121 0.81 -14.72 -23.79
CA PHE A 121 1.99 -13.91 -24.07
C PHE A 121 2.94 -14.66 -25.00
N ASP A 122 3.34 -14.01 -26.07
CA ASP A 122 4.33 -14.51 -27.03
C ASP A 122 5.71 -13.93 -26.66
N ILE A 123 6.50 -14.71 -25.91
CA ILE A 123 7.84 -14.30 -25.45
C ILE A 123 8.83 -14.20 -26.60
N VAL A 124 8.64 -15.00 -27.67
CA VAL A 124 9.57 -15.01 -28.80
C VAL A 124 9.55 -13.64 -29.49
N LYS A 125 8.35 -13.10 -29.71
CA LYS A 125 8.18 -11.75 -30.27
C LYS A 125 8.75 -10.66 -29.38
N VAL A 126 8.61 -10.80 -28.06
CA VAL A 126 9.16 -9.82 -27.09
C VAL A 126 10.69 -9.77 -27.17
N SER A 127 11.32 -10.93 -27.34
CA SER A 127 12.78 -11.04 -27.36
C SER A 127 13.39 -10.39 -28.60
N THR A 128 12.61 -10.29 -29.68
CA THR A 128 12.98 -9.66 -30.95
C THR A 128 12.19 -8.37 -31.19
N ALA A 129 11.63 -7.76 -30.13
CA ALA A 129 10.67 -6.67 -30.29
C ALA A 129 11.32 -5.46 -30.97
N GLU A 130 10.94 -5.22 -32.23
CA GLU A 130 11.25 -4.00 -32.98
C GLU A 130 10.07 -3.04 -32.97
N HIS A 131 8.87 -3.58 -32.73
CA HIS A 131 7.62 -2.85 -32.71
C HIS A 131 7.00 -2.82 -31.31
N LEU A 132 6.33 -1.71 -31.01
CA LEU A 132 5.58 -1.49 -29.76
C LEU A 132 4.60 -2.64 -29.46
N GLU A 133 4.02 -3.21 -30.52
CA GLU A 133 3.00 -4.25 -30.42
C GLU A 133 3.52 -5.59 -29.88
N GLU A 134 4.84 -5.77 -29.92
CA GLU A 134 5.52 -6.99 -29.53
C GLU A 134 5.93 -6.96 -28.05
N THR A 135 5.87 -5.79 -27.40
CA THR A 135 6.16 -5.61 -25.96
C THR A 135 5.17 -6.39 -25.09
N MET A 136 5.62 -6.84 -23.92
CA MET A 136 4.77 -7.51 -22.93
C MET A 136 3.66 -6.59 -22.45
N PHE A 137 3.96 -5.30 -22.26
CA PHE A 137 2.95 -4.31 -21.91
C PHE A 137 1.84 -4.23 -22.96
N TYR A 138 2.17 -4.09 -24.25
CA TYR A 138 1.14 -3.95 -25.29
C TYR A 138 0.31 -5.23 -25.44
N GLN A 139 0.95 -6.40 -25.37
CA GLN A 139 0.24 -7.68 -25.39
C GLN A 139 -0.76 -7.81 -24.22
N ALA A 140 -0.38 -7.35 -23.02
CA ALA A 140 -1.28 -7.29 -21.87
C ALA A 140 -2.40 -6.27 -22.07
N TYR A 141 -2.06 -5.05 -22.50
CA TYR A 141 -3.00 -3.96 -22.73
C TYR A 141 -4.11 -4.36 -23.71
N LYS A 142 -3.74 -4.98 -24.85
CA LYS A 142 -4.69 -5.44 -25.86
C LYS A 142 -5.72 -6.44 -25.32
N GLN A 143 -5.33 -7.27 -24.35
CA GLN A 143 -6.18 -8.32 -23.78
C GLN A 143 -6.97 -7.85 -22.55
N LEU A 144 -6.47 -6.86 -21.81
CA LEU A 144 -7.05 -6.42 -20.53
C LEU A 144 -7.87 -5.14 -20.58
N ASN A 145 -7.60 -4.25 -21.55
CA ASN A 145 -8.11 -2.89 -21.52
C ASN A 145 -9.65 -2.81 -21.58
N SER A 146 -10.31 -3.72 -22.31
CA SER A 146 -11.77 -3.69 -22.47
C SER A 146 -12.54 -3.88 -21.16
N ASP A 147 -12.02 -4.72 -20.27
CA ASP A 147 -12.68 -5.13 -19.01
C ASP A 147 -11.86 -4.73 -17.77
N ALA A 148 -10.97 -3.75 -17.90
CA ALA A 148 -10.04 -3.32 -16.86
C ALA A 148 -10.72 -3.00 -15.52
N SER A 149 -11.88 -2.34 -15.57
CA SER A 149 -12.64 -1.95 -14.38
C SER A 149 -13.10 -3.14 -13.53
N ARG A 150 -13.30 -4.31 -14.14
CA ARG A 150 -13.71 -5.54 -13.46
C ARG A 150 -12.52 -6.44 -13.16
N THR A 151 -11.64 -6.63 -14.13
CA THR A 151 -10.50 -7.55 -14.03
C THR A 151 -9.53 -7.15 -12.92
N PHE A 152 -9.30 -5.86 -12.72
CA PHE A 152 -8.35 -5.35 -11.72
C PHE A 152 -8.93 -5.17 -10.31
N ARG A 153 -10.25 -5.31 -10.12
CA ARG A 153 -10.92 -5.19 -8.81
C ARG A 153 -11.00 -6.53 -8.09
N ARG A 154 -9.84 -7.13 -7.82
CA ARG A 154 -9.71 -8.41 -7.09
C ARG A 154 -9.43 -8.21 -5.61
N SER A 155 -9.62 -9.27 -4.85
CA SER A 155 -9.18 -9.37 -3.46
C SER A 155 -7.64 -9.33 -3.38
N ASN A 156 -7.09 -8.87 -2.27
CA ASN A 156 -5.64 -8.64 -2.11
C ASN A 156 -4.76 -9.88 -2.34
N ASP A 157 -5.28 -11.08 -2.11
CA ASP A 157 -4.54 -12.34 -2.25
C ASP A 157 -4.80 -13.05 -3.59
N GLU A 158 -5.60 -12.44 -4.46
CA GLU A 158 -5.96 -13.00 -5.76
C GLU A 158 -5.18 -12.32 -6.88
N LYS A 159 -4.81 -13.11 -7.89
CA LYS A 159 -4.23 -12.56 -9.11
C LYS A 159 -5.33 -11.93 -9.95
N ALA A 160 -5.01 -10.82 -10.61
CA ALA A 160 -5.95 -10.19 -11.53
C ALA A 160 -6.21 -11.05 -12.78
N TRP A 161 -5.23 -11.84 -13.20
CA TRP A 161 -5.32 -12.73 -14.36
C TRP A 161 -4.31 -13.89 -14.28
N LYS A 162 -4.53 -14.91 -15.09
CA LYS A 162 -3.61 -16.01 -15.32
C LYS A 162 -2.69 -15.69 -16.49
N ALA A 163 -1.39 -15.89 -16.31
CA ALA A 163 -0.38 -15.62 -17.34
C ALA A 163 0.07 -16.92 -18.01
N THR A 164 -0.25 -17.07 -19.30
CA THR A 164 0.13 -18.24 -20.10
C THR A 164 1.13 -17.82 -21.18
N TYR A 165 2.33 -18.38 -21.13
CA TYR A 165 3.34 -18.18 -22.17
C TYR A 165 3.13 -19.16 -23.32
N VAL A 166 3.03 -18.64 -24.55
CA VAL A 166 2.80 -19.46 -25.74
C VAL A 166 3.96 -20.46 -25.92
N GLY A 167 3.64 -21.75 -25.96
CA GLY A 167 4.62 -22.81 -26.16
C GLY A 167 5.40 -23.22 -24.89
N MET A 168 5.11 -22.64 -23.72
CA MET A 168 5.70 -23.06 -22.45
C MET A 168 4.62 -23.63 -21.53
N PHE A 169 4.92 -24.76 -20.88
CA PHE A 169 4.08 -25.33 -19.82
C PHE A 169 4.59 -24.85 -18.47
N SER A 170 3.68 -24.35 -17.63
CA SER A 170 3.99 -23.95 -16.26
C SER A 170 2.90 -24.45 -15.33
N ASP A 171 3.28 -25.26 -14.35
CA ASP A 171 2.35 -25.80 -13.35
C ASP A 171 2.15 -24.82 -12.18
N ASP A 172 3.17 -24.03 -11.81
CA ASP A 172 3.06 -22.95 -10.83
C ASP A 172 2.67 -21.64 -11.52
N GLN A 173 1.44 -21.18 -11.33
CA GLN A 173 0.93 -19.94 -11.90
C GLN A 173 1.38 -18.69 -11.14
N GLY A 174 1.98 -18.82 -9.95
CA GLY A 174 2.45 -17.70 -9.13
C GLY A 174 3.72 -17.06 -9.69
N GLY A 175 4.67 -17.88 -10.13
CA GLY A 175 5.90 -17.44 -10.79
C GLY A 175 5.64 -16.62 -12.06
N PRO A 176 4.91 -17.14 -13.06
CA PRO A 176 4.61 -16.46 -14.31
C PRO A 176 3.94 -15.11 -14.13
N TYR A 177 2.99 -14.99 -13.19
CA TYR A 177 2.34 -13.70 -12.92
C TYR A 177 3.33 -12.65 -12.41
N ARG A 178 4.20 -13.00 -11.44
CA ARG A 178 5.20 -12.06 -10.90
C ARG A 178 6.28 -11.68 -11.91
N ASP A 179 6.75 -12.65 -12.69
CA ASP A 179 7.71 -12.41 -13.78
C ASP A 179 7.09 -11.48 -14.84
N LEU A 180 5.84 -11.74 -15.22
CA LEU A 180 5.11 -10.90 -16.16
C LEU A 180 5.00 -9.46 -15.67
N ILE A 181 4.56 -9.22 -14.43
CA ILE A 181 4.46 -7.86 -13.88
C ILE A 181 5.83 -7.17 -13.93
N THR A 182 6.90 -7.89 -13.61
CA THR A 182 8.28 -7.35 -13.68
C THR A 182 8.64 -6.91 -15.10
N ARG A 183 8.33 -7.73 -16.11
CA ARG A 183 8.59 -7.41 -17.52
C ARG A 183 7.73 -6.27 -18.03
N ILE A 184 6.45 -6.24 -17.67
CA ILE A 184 5.55 -5.12 -18.01
C ILE A 184 6.10 -3.81 -17.44
N CYS A 185 6.55 -3.80 -16.19
CA CYS A 185 7.18 -2.63 -15.58
C CYS A 185 8.48 -2.24 -16.30
N ALA A 186 9.30 -3.21 -16.73
CA ALA A 186 10.51 -2.94 -17.50
C ALA A 186 10.19 -2.30 -18.86
N ASP A 187 9.18 -2.80 -19.57
CA ASP A 187 8.72 -2.23 -20.84
C ASP A 187 8.21 -0.81 -20.65
N LEU A 188 7.40 -0.57 -19.61
CA LEU A 188 6.88 0.75 -19.27
C LEU A 188 8.02 1.76 -19.05
N CYS A 189 9.08 1.38 -18.35
CA CYS A 189 10.24 2.22 -18.10
C CYS A 189 11.27 2.22 -19.25
N SER A 190 11.02 1.49 -20.34
CA SER A 190 11.94 1.40 -21.48
C SER A 190 11.79 2.61 -22.41
N THR A 191 12.79 2.83 -23.27
CA THR A 191 12.70 3.81 -24.34
C THR A 191 11.83 3.35 -25.53
N GLN A 192 11.46 2.06 -25.57
CA GLN A 192 10.58 1.51 -26.62
C GLN A 192 9.14 2.01 -26.46
N LEU A 193 8.70 2.23 -25.21
CA LEU A 193 7.42 2.85 -24.87
C LEU A 193 7.68 4.29 -24.39
N PRO A 194 7.51 5.33 -25.22
CA PRO A 194 7.74 6.72 -24.81
C PRO A 194 6.59 7.26 -23.94
N LEU A 195 6.22 6.51 -22.89
CA LEU A 195 5.16 6.83 -21.94
C LEU A 195 5.67 7.66 -20.77
N PHE A 196 6.94 7.48 -20.40
CA PHE A 196 7.59 8.21 -19.31
C PHE A 196 8.78 9.01 -19.82
N ILE A 197 9.03 10.13 -19.16
CA ILE A 197 10.20 10.98 -19.40
C ILE A 197 11.05 10.90 -18.13
N LEU A 198 12.35 10.63 -18.29
CA LEU A 198 13.28 10.62 -17.17
C LEU A 198 13.37 12.00 -16.53
N CYS A 199 13.25 12.03 -15.20
CA CYS A 199 13.50 13.25 -14.43
C CYS A 199 14.98 13.64 -14.57
N PRO A 200 15.32 14.95 -14.56
CA PRO A 200 16.71 15.41 -14.70
C PRO A 200 17.71 14.80 -13.70
N ASN A 201 17.22 14.31 -12.55
CA ASN A 201 18.05 13.80 -11.46
C ASN A 201 17.96 12.28 -11.23
N GLY A 202 17.26 11.53 -12.09
CA GLY A 202 17.03 10.09 -11.91
C GLY A 202 16.17 9.77 -10.70
#